data_AF-A0A7V9M649-F1
#
_entry.id   AF-A0A7V9M649-F1
#
_cell.length_a   1.000
_cell.length_b   1.000
_cell.length_c   1.000
_cell.angle_alpha   90.00
_cell.angle_beta   90.00
_cell.angle_gamma   90.00
#
_symmetry.space_group_name_H-M   'P 1'
#
loop_
_entity.id
_entity.type
_entity.pdbx_description
1 polymer ?
#
loop_
_entity_poly.entity_id
_entity_poly.type
_entity_poly.pdbx_seq_one_letter_code
_entity_poly.pdbx_strand_id
1 'polypeptide(L)' 'MRRSRAVAADPDAVWALVSDPDALPRWWPGVERVEEVTDDAWTQVLSSSRGRAVRADFTRTEADPPRSLEWRQEIAES' A
#
# COMPACT_ATOMS: atom_id res chain seq x y z
N MET A 1 -11.71 -5.17 -12.31
CA MET A 1 -12.68 -5.87 -11.44
C MET A 1 -12.76 -5.14 -10.11
N ARG A 2 -13.94 -4.98 -9.52
CA ARG A 2 -14.12 -4.36 -8.18
C ARG A 2 -14.26 -5.46 -7.12
N ARG A 3 -13.65 -5.26 -5.94
CA ARG A 3 -13.81 -6.13 -4.76
C ARG A 3 -14.34 -5.30 -3.60
N SER A 4 -15.16 -5.90 -2.75
CA SER A 4 -15.69 -5.28 -1.54
C SER A 4 -15.78 -6.30 -0.42
N ARG A 5 -15.57 -5.84 0.81
CA ARG A 5 -15.69 -6.64 2.04
C ARG A 5 -16.07 -5.72 3.20
N ALA A 6 -16.95 -6.19 4.08
CA ALA A 6 -17.25 -5.53 5.35
C ALA A 6 -16.21 -5.91 6.40
N VAL A 7 -15.77 -4.93 7.19
CA VAL A 7 -14.84 -5.10 8.31
C VAL A 7 -15.49 -4.51 9.56
N ALA A 8 -15.43 -5.23 10.67
CA ALA A 8 -15.97 -4.78 11.95
C ALA A 8 -14.98 -3.84 12.66
N ALA A 9 -14.79 -2.65 12.10
CA ALA A 9 -13.91 -1.61 12.61
C ALA A 9 -14.49 -0.22 12.29
N ASP A 10 -14.07 0.77 13.07
CA ASP A 10 -14.38 2.16 12.80
C ASP A 10 -13.68 2.64 11.50
N PRO A 11 -14.34 3.42 10.62
CA PRO A 11 -13.73 3.92 9.39
C PRO A 11 -12.42 4.68 9.59
N ASP A 12 -12.29 5.47 10.67
CA ASP A 12 -11.08 6.24 10.95
C ASP A 12 -9.92 5.30 11.38
N ALA A 13 -10.25 4.22 12.09
CA ALA A 13 -9.26 3.20 12.45
C ALA A 13 -8.78 2.40 11.23
N VAL A 14 -9.69 2.09 10.29
CA VAL A 14 -9.31 1.48 9.01
C VAL A 14 -8.45 2.45 8.21
N TRP A 15 -8.87 3.71 8.10
CA TRP A 15 -8.13 4.76 7.39
C TRP A 15 -6.71 4.87 7.91
N ALA A 16 -6.52 5.08 9.22
CA ALA A 16 -5.20 5.23 9.83
C ALA A 16 -4.25 4.05 9.52
N LEU A 17 -4.79 2.83 9.39
CA LEU A 17 -4.00 1.65 9.03
C LEU A 17 -3.69 1.56 7.53
N VAL A 18 -4.68 1.83 6.67
CA VAL A 18 -4.50 1.65 5.21
C VAL A 18 -3.84 2.85 4.55
N SER A 19 -3.92 4.04 5.15
CA SER A 19 -3.31 5.26 4.60
C SER A 19 -1.83 5.41 4.96
N ASP A 20 -1.33 4.62 5.89
CA ASP A 20 0.05 4.66 6.37
C ASP A 20 0.91 3.62 5.62
N PRO A 21 1.85 4.05 4.75
CA PRO A 21 2.78 3.14 4.08
C PRO A 21 3.63 2.32 5.06
N ASP A 22 4.04 2.89 6.18
CA ASP A 22 4.87 2.20 7.18
C ASP A 22 4.12 1.05 7.87
N ALA A 23 2.78 1.08 7.86
CA ALA A 23 1.97 0.02 8.41
C ALA A 23 1.79 -1.17 7.46
N LEU A 24 2.06 -1.02 6.15
CA LEU A 24 1.84 -2.06 5.14
C LEU A 24 2.52 -3.41 5.44
N PRO A 25 3.80 -3.48 5.87
CA PRO A 25 4.47 -4.76 6.15
C PRO A 25 3.77 -5.61 7.22
N ARG A 26 2.95 -4.99 8.08
CA ARG A 26 2.23 -5.68 9.15
C ARG A 26 1.04 -6.49 8.65
N TRP A 27 0.44 -6.12 7.51
CA TRP A 27 -0.85 -6.68 7.09
C TRP A 27 -0.99 -6.91 5.58
N TRP A 28 -0.22 -6.22 4.74
CA TRP A 28 -0.25 -6.41 3.29
C TRP A 28 0.56 -7.66 2.91
N PRO A 29 -0.05 -8.64 2.21
CA PRO A 29 0.64 -9.89 1.91
C PRO A 29 1.92 -9.69 1.08
N GLY A 30 3.00 -10.30 1.55
CA GLY A 30 4.27 -10.38 0.81
C GLY A 30 5.15 -9.13 0.88
N VAL A 31 4.75 -8.07 1.58
CA VAL A 31 5.59 -6.89 1.83
C VAL A 31 6.49 -7.18 3.02
N GLU A 32 7.79 -7.17 2.81
CA GLU A 32 8.77 -7.33 3.88
C GLU A 32 9.04 -6.01 4.58
N ARG A 33 9.10 -4.92 3.81
CA ARG A 33 9.32 -3.56 4.31
C ARG A 33 8.90 -2.52 3.27
N VAL A 34 8.78 -1.29 3.74
CA VAL A 34 8.60 -0.11 2.90
C VAL A 34 9.82 0.79 3.06
N GLU A 35 10.25 1.41 1.96
CA GLU A 35 11.39 2.29 1.88
C GLU A 35 10.96 3.63 1.28
N GLU A 36 11.78 4.68 1.51
CA GLU A 36 11.61 6.00 0.88
C GLU A 36 10.21 6.62 1.11
N VAL A 37 9.64 6.38 2.30
CA VAL A 37 8.30 6.85 2.64
C VAL A 37 8.26 8.38 2.73
N THR A 38 7.30 8.94 2.00
CA THR A 38 6.88 10.34 2.06
C THR A 38 5.35 10.39 2.11
N ASP A 39 4.79 11.59 2.21
CA ASP A 39 3.34 11.77 2.17
C ASP A 39 2.72 11.32 0.82
N ASP A 40 3.50 11.38 -0.27
CA ASP A 40 3.01 11.18 -1.64
C ASP A 40 3.60 9.97 -2.35
N ALA A 41 4.70 9.38 -1.86
CA ALA A 41 5.37 8.27 -2.54
C ALA A 41 6.12 7.35 -1.58
N TRP A 42 6.26 6.08 -1.96
CA TRP A 42 7.05 5.07 -1.24
C TRP A 42 7.39 3.89 -2.15
N THR A 43 8.34 3.06 -1.72
CA THR A 43 8.68 1.80 -2.40
C THR A 43 8.34 0.60 -1.51
N GLN A 44 7.53 -0.34 -2.01
CA GLN A 44 7.35 -1.64 -1.36
C GLN A 44 8.47 -2.60 -1.77
N VAL A 45 9.07 -3.28 -0.78
CA VAL A 45 9.97 -4.40 -1.01
C VAL A 45 9.21 -5.69 -0.73
N LEU A 46 8.97 -6.47 -1.79
CA LEU A 46 8.20 -7.70 -1.75
C LEU A 46 9.08 -8.95 -1.82
N SER A 47 8.71 -9.96 -1.04
CA SER A 47 9.29 -11.30 -1.13
C SER A 47 8.75 -12.02 -2.36
N SER A 48 9.61 -12.48 -3.29
CA SER A 48 9.18 -13.41 -4.33
C SER A 48 9.32 -14.86 -3.87
N SER A 49 8.52 -15.76 -4.46
CA SER A 49 8.56 -17.21 -4.18
C SER A 49 9.92 -17.87 -4.47
N ARG A 50 10.82 -17.19 -5.19
CA ARG A 50 12.19 -17.65 -5.49
C ARG A 50 13.26 -16.96 -4.63
N GLY A 51 12.88 -16.26 -3.56
CA GLY A 51 13.80 -15.61 -2.63
C GLY A 51 14.44 -14.32 -3.15
N ARG A 52 14.02 -13.82 -4.32
CA ARG A 52 14.45 -12.52 -4.84
C ARG A 52 13.53 -11.41 -4.33
N ALA A 53 14.10 -10.33 -3.82
CA ALA A 53 13.34 -9.12 -3.50
C ALA A 53 12.86 -8.44 -4.80
N VAL A 54 11.59 -8.06 -4.84
CA VAL A 54 11.00 -7.26 -5.92
C VAL A 54 10.67 -5.90 -5.34
N ARG A 55 11.08 -4.83 -6.01
CA ARG A 55 10.72 -3.46 -5.65
C ARG A 55 9.53 -3.02 -6.50
N ALA A 56 8.59 -2.33 -5.87
CA ALA A 56 7.46 -1.71 -6.53
C ALA A 56 7.28 -0.30 -5.98
N ASP A 57 7.40 0.70 -6.86
CA ASP A 57 7.26 2.10 -6.52
C ASP A 57 5.80 2.52 -6.62
N PHE A 58 5.35 3.33 -5.66
CA PHE A 58 3.99 3.81 -5.58
C PHE A 58 3.94 5.31 -5.37
N THR A 59 2.95 5.93 -6.01
CA THR A 59 2.60 7.33 -5.84
C THR A 59 1.15 7.44 -5.38
N ARG A 60 0.87 8.25 -4.37
CA ARG A 60 -0.49 8.63 -3.95
C ARG A 60 -1.04 9.64 -4.94
N THR A 61 -2.19 9.32 -5.52
CA THR A 61 -2.84 10.17 -6.52
C THR A 61 -4.03 10.94 -5.95
N GLU A 62 -4.72 10.37 -4.97
CA GLU A 62 -5.87 11.01 -4.31
C GLU A 62 -6.03 10.53 -2.86
N ALA A 63 -6.47 11.42 -1.97
CA ALA A 63 -6.88 11.08 -0.61
C ALA A 63 -8.05 11.99 -0.16
N ASP A 64 -9.18 11.38 0.19
CA ASP A 64 -10.34 12.01 0.81
C ASP A 64 -10.67 11.24 2.11
N PRO A 65 -10.06 11.62 3.25
CA PRO A 65 -10.22 10.88 4.50
C PRO A 65 -11.66 10.93 5.06
N PRO A 66 -12.20 9.84 5.62
CA PRO A 66 -11.72 8.44 5.58
C PRO A 66 -12.34 7.64 4.42
N ARG A 67 -12.84 8.32 3.37
CA ARG A 67 -13.75 7.77 2.35
C ARG A 67 -13.04 7.11 1.18
N SER A 68 -11.96 7.69 0.67
CA SER A 68 -11.23 7.14 -0.48
C SER A 68 -9.74 7.47 -0.43
N LEU A 69 -8.95 6.50 -0.89
CA LEU A 69 -7.52 6.61 -1.03
C LEU A 69 -7.14 5.92 -2.34
N GLU A 70 -6.41 6.61 -3.20
CA GLU A 70 -5.96 6.09 -4.47
C GLU A 70 -4.44 6.20 -4.60
N TRP A 71 -3.84 5.10 -5.06
CA TRP A 71 -2.42 5.00 -5.34
C TRP A 71 -2.21 4.41 -6.73
N ARG A 72 -1.13 4.84 -7.38
CA ARG A 72 -0.63 4.27 -8.61
C ARG A 72 0.64 3.49 -8.34
N GLN A 73 0.71 2.26 -8.84
CA GLN A 73 1.98 1.54 -8.96
C GLN A 73 2.68 1.99 -10.25
N GLU A 74 3.93 2.41 -10.14
CA GLU A 74 4.75 2.73 -11.30
C GLU A 74 5.30 1.42 -11.89
N ILE A 75 5.00 1.16 -13.17
CA ILE A 75 5.47 -0.04 -13.89
C ILE A 75 6.31 0.45 -15.06
N ALA A 76 7.60 0.09 -15.07
CA ALA A 76 8.44 0.37 -16.23
C ALA A 76 7.94 -0.45 -17.44
N GLU A 77 7.70 0.22 -18.56
CA GLU A 77 7.42 -0.44 -19.84
C GLU A 77 8.62 -1.35 -20.19
N SER A 78 8.34 -2.62 -20.47
CA SER A 78 9.35 -3.64 -20.79
C SER A 78 9.61 -3.75 -22.29
#